data_AF-A0A954XZZ8-F1
#
_entry.id   AF-A0A954XZZ8-F1
#
_cell.length_a   1.000
_cell.length_b   1.000
_cell.length_c   1.000
_cell.angle_alpha   90.00
_cell.angle_beta   90.00
_cell.angle_gamma   90.00
#
_symmetry.space_group_name_H-M   'P 1'
#
loop_
_entity.id
_entity.type
_entity.pdbx_description
1 polymer ?
#
loop_
_entity_poly.entity_id
_entity_poly.type
_entity_poly.pdbx_seq_one_letter_code
_entity_poly.pdbx_strand_id
1 'polypeptide(L)' 'MPDAAHDLAAFTAFAQARLGAGEQVSLDELYDQWRLAQPSDDDVQAVQAALRDMAAGETGRPFDEFAAEFRARHGLTN' A
#
# COMPACT_ATOMS: atom_id res chain seq x y z
N MET A 1 -15.57 7.03 -6.96
CA MET A 1 -14.57 7.57 -7.90
C MET A 1 -13.90 8.73 -7.22
N PRO A 2 -12.57 8.76 -7.11
CA PRO A 2 -11.87 9.96 -6.65
C PRO A 2 -12.25 11.14 -7.56
N ASP A 3 -12.37 12.32 -6.96
CA ASP A 3 -12.68 13.56 -7.68
C ASP A 3 -11.46 13.95 -8.53
N ALA A 4 -11.66 14.39 -9.77
CA ALA A 4 -10.56 14.79 -10.66
C ALA A 4 -9.66 15.87 -10.04
N ALA A 5 -10.21 16.71 -9.15
CA ALA A 5 -9.43 17.68 -8.39
C ALA A 5 -8.47 17.03 -7.37
N HIS A 6 -8.87 15.91 -6.77
CA HIS A 6 -8.03 15.15 -5.84
C HIS A 6 -6.87 14.47 -6.56
N ASP A 7 -7.15 13.82 -7.69
CA ASP A 7 -6.14 13.13 -8.49
C ASP A 7 -5.10 14.12 -9.04
N LEU A 8 -5.54 15.30 -9.49
CA LEU A 8 -4.64 16.35 -9.93
C LEU A 8 -3.72 16.84 -8.80
N ALA A 9 -4.27 17.04 -7.59
CA ALA A 9 -3.48 17.45 -6.44
C ALA A 9 -2.46 16.36 -6.03
N ALA A 10 -2.87 15.10 -6.02
CA ALA A 10 -2.02 13.95 -5.70
C ALA A 10 -0.88 13.78 -6.72
N PHE A 11 -1.19 13.88 -8.02
CA PHE A 11 -0.18 13.86 -9.07
C PHE A 11 0.79 15.04 -8.97
N THR A 12 0.28 16.25 -8.69
CA THR A 12 1.12 17.45 -8.54
C THR A 12 2.12 17.28 -7.39
N ALA A 13 1.67 16.78 -6.23
CA ALA A 13 2.55 16.52 -5.10
C ALA A 13 3.61 15.45 -5.43
N PHE A 14 3.22 14.38 -6.13
CA PHE A 14 4.13 13.33 -6.59
C PHE A 14 5.21 13.89 -7.53
N ALA A 15 4.80 14.66 -8.54
CA ALA A 15 5.71 15.26 -9.51
C ALA A 15 6.68 16.24 -8.86
N GLN A 16 6.21 17.07 -7.92
CA GLN A 16 7.06 18.00 -7.17
C GLN A 16 8.13 17.28 -6.34
N ALA A 17 7.79 16.17 -5.69
CA ALA A 17 8.75 15.39 -4.91
C ALA A 17 9.86 14.80 -5.80
N ARG A 18 9.50 14.28 -6.98
CA ARG A 18 10.41 13.66 -7.94
C ARG A 18 11.35 14.67 -8.60
N LEU A 19 10.79 15.78 -9.08
CA LEU A 19 11.56 16.85 -9.69
C LEU A 19 12.47 17.56 -8.65
N GLY A 20 12.00 17.72 -7.41
CA GLY A 20 12.80 18.26 -6.31
C GLY A 20 14.01 17.39 -5.93
N ALA A 21 13.93 16.08 -6.20
CA ALA A 21 15.06 15.15 -6.05
C ALA A 21 16.06 15.19 -7.22
N GLY A 22 15.83 16.03 -8.23
CA GLY A 22 16.70 16.18 -9.40
C GLY A 22 16.47 15.13 -10.49
N GLU A 23 15.34 14.41 -10.44
CA GLU A 23 14.98 13.43 -11.46
C GLU A 23 14.69 14.14 -12.80
N GLN A 24 15.39 13.77 -13.87
CA GLN A 24 15.18 14.29 -15.22
C GLN A 24 14.33 13.31 -16.02
N VAL A 25 13.01 13.43 -15.86
CA VAL A 25 12.01 12.58 -16.51
C VAL A 25 10.98 13.45 -17.21
N SER A 26 10.42 12.97 -18.32
CA SER A 26 9.35 13.67 -19.02
C SER A 26 8.04 13.66 -18.22
N LEU A 27 7.11 14.53 -18.59
CA LEU A 27 5.80 14.59 -17.95
C LEU A 27 5.01 13.28 -18.13
N ASP A 28 5.09 12.67 -19.32
CA ASP A 28 4.43 11.40 -19.62
C ASP A 28 5.00 10.26 -18.76
N GLU A 29 6.33 10.20 -18.61
CA GLU A 29 6.99 9.23 -17.73
C GLU A 29 6.61 9.43 -16.26
N LEU A 30 6.53 10.67 -15.78
CA LEU A 30 6.06 10.97 -14.42
C LEU A 30 4.62 10.51 -14.20
N TYR A 31 3.75 10.71 -15.20
CA TYR A 31 2.36 10.29 -15.12
C TYR A 31 2.23 8.77 -15.09
N ASP A 32 2.98 8.06 -15.94
CA ASP A 32 3.01 6.60 -15.95
C ASP A 32 3.55 6.03 -14.63
N GLN A 33 4.63 6.59 -14.10
CA GLN A 33 5.15 6.21 -12.78
C GLN A 33 4.13 6.45 -11.66
N TRP A 34 3.43 7.59 -11.69
CA TRP A 34 2.40 7.90 -10.71
C TRP A 34 1.26 6.88 -10.78
N ARG A 35 0.77 6.54 -11.97
CA ARG A 35 -0.27 5.51 -12.12
C ARG A 35 0.19 4.13 -11.67
N LEU A 36 1.44 3.76 -11.92
CA LEU A 36 2.00 2.50 -11.45
C LEU A 36 2.16 2.43 -9.93
N ALA A 37 2.39 3.59 -9.29
CA ALA A 37 2.51 3.70 -7.85
C ALA A 37 1.15 3.80 -7.13
N GLN A 38 0.06 4.03 -7.86
CA GLN A 38 -1.28 4.01 -7.27
C GLN A 38 -1.63 2.57 -6.86
N PRO A 39 -2.11 2.35 -5.62
CA PRO A 39 -2.65 1.06 -5.24
C PRO A 39 -3.82 0.70 -6.17
N SER A 40 -3.96 -0.58 -6.49
CA SER A 40 -5.12 -1.02 -7.26
C SER A 40 -6.39 -0.86 -6.44
N ASP A 41 -7.55 -0.71 -7.09
CA ASP A 41 -8.84 -0.65 -6.40
C ASP A 41 -9.03 -1.89 -5.50
N ASP A 42 -8.55 -3.06 -5.94
CA ASP A 42 -8.58 -4.29 -5.16
C ASP A 42 -7.74 -4.20 -3.88
N ASP A 43 -6.54 -3.62 -3.95
CA ASP A 43 -5.69 -3.40 -2.77
C ASP A 43 -6.37 -2.45 -1.78
N VAL A 44 -6.99 -1.38 -2.27
CA VAL A 44 -7.74 -0.43 -1.43
C VAL A 44 -8.92 -1.13 -0.75
N GLN A 45 -9.67 -1.96 -1.48
CA GLN A 45 -10.78 -2.73 -0.90
C GLN A 45 -10.31 -3.75 0.14
N ALA A 46 -9.20 -4.44 -0.11
CA ALA A 46 -8.62 -5.39 0.82
C ALA A 46 -8.19 -4.72 2.13
N VAL A 47 -7.53 -3.56 2.05
CA VAL A 47 -7.16 -2.77 3.23
C VAL A 47 -8.40 -2.29 3.98
N GLN A 48 -9.42 -1.79 3.27
CA GLN A 48 -10.66 -1.37 3.93
C GLN A 48 -11.41 -2.54 4.59
N ALA A 49 -11.40 -3.72 3.99
CA ALA A 49 -11.94 -4.92 4.61
C ALA A 49 -11.21 -5.25 5.92
N ALA A 50 -9.88 -5.33 5.87
CA ALA A 50 -9.06 -5.59 7.06
C ALA A 50 -9.30 -4.56 8.18
N LEU A 51 -9.45 -3.28 7.86
CA LEU A 51 -9.77 -2.24 8.84
C LEU A 51 -11.17 -2.43 9.47
N ARG A 52 -12.16 -2.86 8.68
CA ARG A 52 -13.50 -3.19 9.20
C ARG A 52 -13.45 -4.39 10.14
N ASP A 53 -12.70 -5.42 9.78
CA ASP A 53 -12.57 -6.64 10.57
C ASP A 53 -11.88 -6.34 11.91
N MET A 54 -10.80 -5.54 11.88
CA MET A 54 -10.15 -5.03 13.10
C MET A 54 -11.11 -4.21 13.98
N ALA A 55 -11.93 -3.34 13.39
CA ALA A 55 -12.92 -2.56 14.12
C ALA A 55 -14.04 -3.44 14.71
N ALA A 56 -14.36 -4.56 14.07
CA ALA A 56 -15.27 -5.58 14.57
C ALA A 56 -14.66 -6.48 15.66
N GLY A 57 -13.38 -6.27 16.01
CA GLY A 57 -12.67 -6.99 17.06
C GLY A 57 -11.76 -8.11 16.57
N GLU A 58 -11.60 -8.27 15.25
CA GLU A 58 -10.65 -9.23 14.67
C GLU A 58 -9.23 -8.65 14.70
N THR A 59 -8.57 -8.77 15.84
CA THR A 59 -7.21 -8.24 16.07
C THR A 59 -6.10 -9.26 15.77
N GLY A 60 -6.46 -10.42 15.21
CA GLY A 60 -5.56 -11.51 14.89
C GLY A 60 -5.28 -12.43 16.09
N ARG A 61 -4.06 -12.97 16.16
CA ARG A 61 -3.61 -13.88 17.24
C ARG A 61 -2.28 -13.44 17.84
N PRO A 62 -1.95 -13.83 19.08
CA PRO A 62 -0.65 -13.55 19.68
C PRO A 62 0.50 -14.03 18.80
N PHE A 63 1.55 -13.22 18.71
CA PHE A 63 2.69 -13.53 17.86
C PHE A 63 3.39 -14.85 18.24
N ASP A 64 3.55 -15.13 19.54
CA ASP A 64 4.23 -16.34 20.00
C ASP A 64 3.49 -17.62 19.58
N GLU A 65 2.16 -17.60 19.62
CA GLU A 65 1.31 -18.69 19.14
C GLU A 65 1.49 -18.89 17.63
N PHE A 66 1.45 -17.79 16.86
CA PHE A 66 1.73 -17.83 15.43
C PHE A 66 3.11 -18.41 15.13
N ALA A 67 4.14 -17.93 15.82
CA ALA A 67 5.52 -18.25 15.55
C ALA A 67 5.85 -19.70 15.95
N ALA A 68 5.25 -20.22 17.02
CA ALA A 68 5.37 -21.63 17.40
C ALA A 68 4.74 -22.55 16.34
N GLU A 69 3.51 -22.25 15.90
CA GLU A 69 2.83 -23.01 14.86
C GLU A 69 3.59 -22.97 13.52
N PHE A 70 4.06 -21.78 13.13
CA PHE A 70 4.83 -21.59 11.91
C PHE A 70 6.13 -22.41 11.93
N ARG A 71 6.89 -22.35 13.03
CA ARG A 71 8.15 -23.13 13.15
C ARG A 71 7.88 -24.63 13.10
N ALA A 72 6.84 -25.11 13.77
CA ALA A 72 6.45 -26.53 13.73
C ALA A 72 6.07 -26.99 12.31
N ARG A 73 5.33 -26.17 11.56
CA ARG A 73 4.93 -26.47 10.17
C ARG A 73 6.10 -26.49 9.19
N HIS A 74 7.12 -25.66 9.42
CA HIS A 74 8.26 -25.49 8.52
C HIS A 74 9.54 -26.21 8.98
N GLY A 75 9.48 -27.00 10.06
CA GLY A 75 10.64 -27.73 10.59
C GLY A 75 11.75 -26.81 11.11
N LEU A 76 11.40 -25.59 11.54
CA LEU A 76 12.34 -24.58 12.05
C LEU A 76 12.55 -24.71 13.57
N THR A 77 12.59 -25.95 14.06
CA THR A 77 12.89 -26.26 15.45
C THR A 77 14.41 -26.22 15.64
N ASN A 78 14.91 -25.18 16.30
CA ASN A 78 16.26 -25.16 16.86
C ASN A 78 16.16 -25.19 18.38
#